data_AF-A0A7W8QFB5-F1
#
_entry.id   AF-A0A7W8QFB5-F1
#
_cell.length_a   1.000
_cell.length_b   1.000
_cell.length_c   1.000
_cell.angle_alpha   90.00
_cell.angle_beta   90.00
_cell.angle_gamma   90.00
#
_symmetry.space_group_name_H-M   'P 1'
#
loop_
_entity.id
_entity.type
_entity.pdbx_description
1 polymer ?
#
loop_
_entity_poly.entity_id
_entity_poly.type
_entity_poly.pdbx_seq_one_letter_code
_entity_poly.pdbx_strand_id
1 'polypeptide(L)'
;MIESRDLASACGGTPMTPYINTEYTARDMEVIRAALGYDKLNYYGTALGARYASLFPGRTGRLVLDSVVDITLPFAEVGPQAPAFQRTFDGIIAPYVAAQNELFGLGSNADDVKEITRNGPLGSQVGLAEPFDSLYAQWQIDAVVEKLAVAKRIERVLAENPQISPNDLHREVVSLPFFPSWNRAVENATQKIAGEAVARYAEVVSGSTRSLEDPEAAQVSVICNDGALIHSSEEYWADHGNSLAMSAPLGGGVIFRSALSLPAV
;
A
#
# COMPACT_ATOMS: atom_id res chain seq x y z
N MET A 1 0.68 -5.75 -5.42
CA MET A 1 1.84 -6.01 -4.54
C MET A 1 3.08 -6.15 -5.40
N ILE A 2 4.23 -5.72 -4.89
CA ILE A 2 5.53 -5.80 -5.57
C ILE A 2 6.36 -6.83 -4.81
N GLU A 3 6.89 -7.85 -5.49
CA GLU A 3 7.79 -8.79 -4.80
C GLU A 3 9.10 -8.09 -4.41
N SER A 4 9.69 -8.47 -3.27
CA SER A 4 10.97 -7.93 -2.83
C SER A 4 12.08 -8.03 -3.89
N ARG A 5 12.07 -9.11 -4.69
CA ARG A 5 13.01 -9.33 -5.80
C ARG A 5 12.84 -8.30 -6.92
N ASP A 6 11.59 -7.94 -7.23
CA ASP A 6 11.26 -7.02 -8.32
C ASP A 6 11.70 -5.60 -7.92
N LEU A 7 11.46 -5.24 -6.66
CA LEU A 7 11.91 -3.98 -6.09
C LEU A 7 13.44 -3.88 -6.04
N ALA A 8 14.11 -4.93 -5.56
CA ALA A 8 15.57 -5.01 -5.54
C ALA A 8 16.19 -4.91 -6.95
N SER A 9 15.60 -5.63 -7.92
CA SER A 9 16.02 -5.58 -9.32
C SER A 9 15.81 -4.20 -9.93
N ALA A 10 14.69 -3.54 -9.64
CA ALA A 10 14.40 -2.19 -10.11
C ALA A 10 15.38 -1.16 -9.52
N CYS A 11 15.70 -1.25 -8.22
CA CYS A 11 16.73 -0.40 -7.61
C CYS A 11 18.13 -0.61 -8.20
N GLY A 12 18.42 -1.80 -8.72
CA GLY A 12 19.68 -2.11 -9.42
C GLY A 12 19.65 -1.89 -10.94
N GLY A 13 18.49 -1.56 -11.51
CA GLY A 13 18.20 -1.75 -12.93
C GLY A 13 18.16 -0.44 -13.72
N THR A 14 18.95 -0.39 -14.81
CA THR A 14 19.12 0.68 -15.80
C THR A 14 20.12 1.81 -15.44
N PRO A 15 20.95 2.26 -16.41
CA PRO A 15 21.83 3.42 -16.22
C PRO A 15 21.11 4.74 -15.93
N MET A 16 19.80 4.83 -16.17
CA MET A 16 19.01 6.04 -15.94
C MET A 16 18.54 6.18 -14.49
N THR A 17 18.33 5.05 -13.79
CA THR A 17 17.78 5.01 -12.43
C THR A 17 18.48 5.98 -11.47
N PRO A 18 19.82 6.11 -11.43
CA PRO A 18 20.50 7.06 -10.53
C PRO A 18 20.12 8.54 -10.75
N TYR A 19 19.55 8.88 -11.90
CA TYR A 19 19.12 10.24 -12.26
C TYR A 19 17.64 10.50 -12.02
N ILE A 20 16.85 9.48 -11.66
CA ILE A 20 15.42 9.60 -11.34
C ILE A 20 15.28 9.71 -9.83
N ASN A 21 15.37 10.93 -9.32
CA ASN A 21 15.27 11.24 -7.90
C ASN A 21 14.83 12.69 -7.66
N THR A 22 14.50 13.03 -6.41
CA THR A 22 14.02 14.37 -6.03
C THR A 22 15.10 15.43 -6.17
N GLU A 23 16.39 15.07 -6.02
CA GLU A 23 17.49 16.01 -6.17
C GLU A 23 17.66 16.51 -7.62
N TYR A 24 17.62 15.61 -8.60
CA TYR A 24 17.67 15.96 -10.03
C TYR A 24 16.39 16.68 -10.44
N THR A 25 15.23 16.24 -9.96
CA THR A 25 13.97 16.97 -10.19
C THR A 25 14.05 18.41 -9.68
N ALA A 26 14.67 18.65 -8.51
CA ALA A 26 14.88 20.00 -8.00
C ALA A 26 15.84 20.84 -8.88
N ARG A 27 16.83 20.22 -9.53
CA ARG A 27 17.70 20.89 -10.52
C ARG A 27 16.94 21.24 -11.79
N ASP A 28 16.06 20.36 -12.25
CA ASP A 28 15.20 20.62 -13.39
C ASP A 28 14.27 21.82 -13.11
N MET A 29 13.71 21.90 -11.90
CA MET A 29 12.95 23.07 -11.47
C MET A 29 13.77 24.37 -11.52
N GLU A 30 15.06 24.32 -11.20
CA GLU A 30 15.95 25.49 -11.29
C GLU A 30 16.18 25.92 -12.74
N VAL A 31 16.38 24.97 -13.65
CA VAL A 31 16.47 25.23 -15.10
C VAL A 31 15.18 25.86 -15.61
N ILE A 32 14.02 25.31 -15.21
CA ILE A 32 12.70 25.85 -15.57
C ILE A 32 12.52 27.27 -15.03
N ARG A 33 12.83 27.52 -13.75
CA ARG A 33 12.77 28.87 -13.16
C ARG A 33 13.58 29.87 -13.97
N ALA A 34 14.83 29.51 -14.29
CA ALA A 34 15.73 30.36 -15.05
C ALA A 34 15.25 30.60 -16.48
N ALA A 35 14.80 29.56 -17.18
CA ALA A 35 14.28 29.66 -18.55
C ALA A 35 13.02 30.54 -18.63
N LEU A 36 12.19 30.55 -17.58
CA LEU A 36 11.02 31.41 -17.47
C LEU A 36 11.34 32.84 -17.00
N GLY A 37 12.59 33.15 -16.68
CA GLY A 37 13.03 34.50 -16.30
C GLY A 37 12.60 34.94 -14.89
N TYR A 38 12.17 34.03 -14.01
CA TYR A 38 11.78 34.36 -12.65
C TYR A 38 12.97 34.47 -11.72
N ASP A 39 13.15 35.54 -10.95
CA ASP A 39 14.28 35.66 -10.01
C ASP A 39 14.30 34.58 -8.91
N LYS A 40 13.10 34.18 -8.46
CA LYS A 40 12.86 33.21 -7.39
C LYS A 40 11.70 32.28 -7.74
N LEU A 41 11.78 31.03 -7.30
CA LEU A 41 10.70 30.06 -7.39
C LEU A 41 9.70 30.24 -6.23
N ASN A 42 8.44 30.47 -6.55
CA ASN A 42 7.34 30.33 -5.60
C ASN A 42 6.67 28.97 -5.83
N TYR A 43 6.49 28.15 -4.79
CA TYR A 43 6.10 26.76 -4.96
C TYR A 43 5.23 26.25 -3.80
N TYR A 44 4.22 25.45 -4.16
CA TYR A 44 3.43 24.64 -3.23
C TYR A 44 3.84 23.18 -3.42
N GLY A 45 4.23 22.49 -2.35
CA GLY A 45 4.59 21.07 -2.45
C GLY A 45 4.96 20.43 -1.12
N THR A 46 5.85 19.44 -1.15
CA THR A 46 6.30 18.64 0.00
C THR A 46 7.83 18.44 -0.09
N ALA A 47 8.33 17.20 -0.19
CA ALA A 47 9.74 16.86 -0.24
C ALA A 47 10.51 17.59 -1.36
N LEU A 48 9.94 17.69 -2.56
CA LEU A 48 10.56 18.40 -3.69
C LEU A 48 10.76 19.90 -3.41
N GLY A 49 9.76 20.56 -2.79
CA GLY A 49 9.87 21.97 -2.42
C GLY A 49 10.93 22.20 -1.35
N ALA A 50 10.98 21.30 -0.36
CA ALA A 50 12.01 21.32 0.69
C ALA A 50 13.42 21.08 0.10
N ARG A 51 13.55 20.12 -0.84
CA ARG A 51 14.82 19.82 -1.52
C ARG A 51 15.29 20.97 -2.39
N TYR A 52 14.38 21.60 -3.14
CA TYR A 52 14.70 22.81 -3.91
C TYR A 52 15.21 23.94 -3.01
N ALA A 53 14.52 24.20 -1.90
CA ALA A 53 14.90 25.24 -0.95
C ALA A 53 16.28 25.00 -0.30
N SER A 54 16.61 23.73 -0.05
CA SER A 54 17.91 23.31 0.48
C SER A 54 19.05 23.54 -0.53
N LEU A 55 18.83 23.19 -1.80
CA LEU A 55 19.83 23.31 -2.87
C LEU A 55 20.01 24.76 -3.35
N PHE A 56 18.93 25.54 -3.41
CA PHE A 56 18.90 26.88 -3.99
C PHE A 56 18.26 27.93 -3.05
N PRO A 57 18.81 28.14 -1.83
CA PRO A 57 18.22 29.05 -0.85
C PRO A 57 18.10 30.49 -1.38
N GLY A 58 19.08 30.94 -2.17
CA GLY A 58 19.06 32.28 -2.81
C GLY A 58 18.02 32.44 -3.93
N ARG A 59 17.49 31.33 -4.47
CA ARG A 59 16.50 31.30 -5.55
C ARG A 59 15.11 30.88 -5.06
N THR A 60 14.93 30.72 -3.75
CA THR A 60 13.66 30.34 -3.15
C THR A 60 12.83 31.57 -2.78
N GLY A 61 11.58 31.59 -3.24
CA GLY A 61 10.58 32.61 -2.96
C GLY A 61 9.62 32.16 -1.85
N ARG A 62 8.32 32.39 -2.05
CA ARG A 62 7.26 31.93 -1.16
C ARG A 62 7.07 30.43 -1.33
N LEU A 63 7.09 29.71 -0.23
CA LEU A 63 6.98 28.25 -0.19
C LEU A 63 5.84 27.85 0.74
N VAL A 64 4.99 26.94 0.30
CA VAL A 64 4.05 26.22 1.17
C VAL A 64 4.41 24.75 1.10
N LEU A 65 4.73 24.18 2.25
CA LEU A 65 5.01 22.77 2.40
C LEU A 65 3.88 22.09 3.17
N ASP A 66 3.15 21.21 2.51
CA ASP A 66 2.04 20.46 3.08
C ASP A 66 2.33 18.96 2.96
N SER A 67 1.94 18.16 3.97
CA SER A 67 2.16 16.71 4.01
C SER A 67 3.64 16.34 3.84
N VAL A 68 4.48 16.88 4.73
CA VAL A 68 5.93 16.74 4.69
C VAL A 68 6.42 15.40 5.27
N VAL A 69 7.49 14.89 4.68
CA VAL A 69 8.30 13.80 5.21
C VAL A 69 9.64 14.34 5.70
N ASP A 70 10.34 13.59 6.56
CA ASP A 70 11.72 13.92 6.91
C ASP A 70 12.64 13.65 5.71
N ILE A 71 13.02 14.71 4.99
CA ILE A 71 13.87 14.64 3.80
C ILE A 71 15.34 14.33 4.11
N THR A 72 15.71 14.15 5.38
CA THR A 72 17.06 13.74 5.79
C THR A 72 17.21 12.22 5.91
N LEU A 73 16.09 11.49 5.89
CA LEU A 73 16.04 10.04 5.95
C LEU A 73 15.81 9.43 4.55
N PRO A 74 16.19 8.17 4.31
CA PRO A 74 15.82 7.46 3.09
C PRO A 74 14.30 7.42 2.90
N PHE A 75 13.83 7.65 1.68
CA PHE A 75 12.41 7.66 1.36
C PHE A 75 11.76 6.28 1.60
N ALA A 76 12.53 5.20 1.51
CA ALA A 76 12.09 3.86 1.93
C ALA A 76 11.65 3.80 3.40
N GLU A 77 12.21 4.63 4.29
CA GLU A 77 11.88 4.63 5.71
C GLU A 77 10.72 5.56 6.06
N VAL A 78 10.57 6.68 5.32
CA VAL A 78 9.59 7.73 5.63
C VAL A 78 8.39 7.77 4.67
N GLY A 79 8.52 7.13 3.51
CA GLY A 79 7.48 7.02 2.49
C GLY A 79 6.36 6.01 2.78
N PRO A 80 6.58 4.91 3.54
CA PRO A 80 5.50 3.96 3.82
C PRO A 80 4.34 4.57 4.62
N GLN A 81 3.12 4.44 4.09
CA GLN A 81 1.91 4.98 4.71
C GLN A 81 1.13 3.95 5.54
N ALA A 82 1.44 2.67 5.41
CA ALA A 82 0.78 1.59 6.13
C ALA A 82 0.65 1.86 7.65
N PRO A 83 1.68 2.37 8.36
CA PRO A 83 1.54 2.68 9.78
C PRO A 83 0.48 3.75 10.08
N ALA A 84 0.29 4.73 9.20
CA ALA A 84 -0.74 5.75 9.35
C ALA A 84 -2.14 5.16 9.13
N PHE A 85 -2.31 4.36 8.09
CA PHE A 85 -3.56 3.66 7.82
C PHE A 85 -3.95 2.72 8.95
N GLN A 86 -2.99 1.95 9.48
CA GLN A 86 -3.25 1.08 10.63
C GLN A 86 -3.72 1.86 11.85
N ARG A 87 -3.11 3.01 12.16
CA ARG A 87 -3.57 3.86 13.29
C ARG A 87 -4.99 4.38 13.07
N THR A 88 -5.31 4.86 11.87
CA THR A 88 -6.67 5.30 11.52
C THR A 88 -7.67 4.16 11.66
N PHE A 89 -7.31 2.97 11.18
CA PHE A 89 -8.15 1.81 11.29
C PHE A 89 -8.37 1.38 12.75
N ASP A 90 -7.29 1.20 13.52
CA ASP A 90 -7.37 0.76 14.91
C ASP A 90 -8.14 1.75 15.80
N GLY A 91 -7.96 3.05 15.56
CA GLY A 91 -8.52 4.12 16.40
C GLY A 91 -9.90 4.62 15.99
N ILE A 92 -10.28 4.49 14.70
CA ILE A 92 -11.51 5.09 14.16
C ILE A 92 -12.39 4.03 13.51
N ILE A 93 -11.84 3.26 12.57
CA ILE A 93 -12.65 2.36 11.73
C ILE A 93 -13.10 1.11 12.48
N ALA A 94 -12.19 0.41 13.16
CA ALA A 94 -12.53 -0.81 13.90
C ALA A 94 -13.59 -0.56 15.00
N PRO A 95 -13.50 0.51 15.82
CA PRO A 95 -14.58 0.87 16.74
C PRO A 95 -15.91 1.18 16.05
N TYR A 96 -15.88 1.91 14.92
CA TYR A 96 -17.08 2.23 14.15
C TYR A 96 -17.75 0.96 13.61
N VAL A 97 -16.98 0.07 13.00
CA VAL A 97 -17.47 -1.21 12.45
C VAL A 97 -18.07 -2.08 13.56
N ALA A 98 -17.40 -2.17 14.70
CA ALA A 98 -17.89 -2.95 15.84
C ALA A 98 -19.22 -2.42 16.40
N ALA A 99 -19.36 -1.10 16.49
CA ALA A 99 -20.62 -0.46 16.89
C ALA A 99 -21.77 -0.70 15.91
N GLN A 100 -21.47 -1.06 14.67
CA GLN A 100 -22.42 -1.35 13.60
C GLN A 100 -22.49 -2.85 13.27
N ASN A 101 -22.25 -3.73 14.25
CA ASN A 101 -22.21 -5.18 14.02
C ASN A 101 -23.51 -5.77 13.44
N GLU A 102 -24.67 -5.18 13.75
CA GLU A 102 -25.94 -5.61 13.14
C GLU A 102 -25.98 -5.38 11.62
N LEU A 103 -25.28 -4.34 11.14
CA LEU A 103 -25.17 -4.02 9.72
C LEU A 103 -24.07 -4.84 9.03
N PHE A 104 -22.91 -4.99 9.69
CA PHE A 104 -21.72 -5.55 9.04
C PHE A 104 -21.42 -7.01 9.38
N GLY A 105 -21.83 -7.51 10.54
CA GLY A 105 -21.54 -8.89 10.97
C GLY A 105 -20.05 -9.21 11.16
N LEU A 106 -19.21 -8.18 11.30
CA LEU A 106 -17.75 -8.33 11.35
C LEU A 106 -17.22 -8.60 12.76
N GLY A 107 -18.01 -8.35 13.79
CA GLY A 107 -17.62 -8.50 15.20
C GLY A 107 -18.25 -7.37 16.01
N SER A 108 -18.67 -7.66 17.24
CA SER A 108 -19.28 -6.67 18.14
C SER A 108 -18.27 -5.94 19.01
N ASN A 109 -16.99 -6.33 18.94
CA ASN A 109 -15.89 -5.69 19.63
C ASN A 109 -14.84 -5.20 18.62
N ALA A 110 -14.22 -4.05 18.91
CA ALA A 110 -13.20 -3.48 18.04
C ALA A 110 -11.99 -4.41 17.87
N ASP A 111 -11.65 -5.20 18.89
CA ASP A 111 -10.52 -6.13 18.78
C ASP A 111 -10.84 -7.31 17.85
N ASP A 112 -12.09 -7.79 17.80
CA ASP A 112 -12.52 -8.80 16.83
C ASP A 112 -12.34 -8.28 15.39
N VAL A 113 -12.64 -7.00 15.16
CA VAL A 113 -12.49 -6.36 13.84
C VAL A 113 -11.02 -6.17 13.49
N LYS A 114 -10.17 -5.78 14.46
CA LYS A 114 -8.72 -5.64 14.23
C LYS A 114 -8.08 -6.99 13.89
N GLU A 115 -8.56 -8.06 14.50
CA GLU A 115 -8.03 -9.40 14.30
C GLU A 115 -8.12 -9.90 12.87
N ILE A 116 -9.18 -9.50 12.14
CA ILE A 116 -9.34 -9.77 10.70
C ILE A 116 -8.12 -9.31 9.89
N THR A 117 -7.46 -8.24 10.34
CA THR A 117 -6.25 -7.72 9.66
C THR A 117 -4.95 -8.34 10.19
N ARG A 118 -4.87 -8.67 11.48
CA ARG A 118 -3.61 -9.05 12.15
C ARG A 118 -3.23 -10.52 11.98
N ASN A 119 -4.21 -11.42 12.06
CA ASN A 119 -3.97 -12.87 12.07
C ASN A 119 -4.57 -13.59 10.85
N GLY A 120 -4.92 -12.84 9.81
CA GLY A 120 -5.42 -13.41 8.58
C GLY A 120 -4.36 -14.21 7.81
N PRO A 121 -4.67 -15.44 7.33
CA PRO A 121 -3.89 -16.15 6.32
C PRO A 121 -3.46 -15.27 5.15
N LEU A 122 -2.43 -15.71 4.41
CA LEU A 122 -1.89 -15.00 3.23
C LEU A 122 -2.99 -14.47 2.30
N GLY A 123 -4.10 -15.18 2.10
CA GLY A 123 -5.24 -14.72 1.29
C GLY A 123 -5.87 -13.40 1.74
N SER A 124 -6.03 -13.18 3.05
CA SER A 124 -6.54 -11.92 3.60
C SER A 124 -5.52 -10.80 3.50
N GLN A 125 -4.25 -11.11 3.76
CA GLN A 125 -3.18 -10.13 3.63
C GLN A 125 -3.06 -9.66 2.17
N VAL A 126 -3.18 -10.56 1.20
CA VAL A 126 -3.20 -10.23 -0.25
C VAL A 126 -4.44 -9.43 -0.65
N GLY A 127 -5.61 -9.77 -0.11
CA GLY A 127 -6.84 -9.03 -0.34
C GLY A 127 -6.81 -7.61 0.22
N LEU A 128 -6.14 -7.44 1.38
CA LEU A 128 -5.95 -6.18 2.11
C LEU A 128 -4.69 -5.41 1.67
N ALA A 129 -3.76 -6.00 0.92
CA ALA A 129 -2.50 -5.38 0.51
C ALA A 129 -2.59 -4.49 -0.73
N GLU A 130 -3.80 -4.16 -1.20
CA GLU A 130 -3.93 -3.03 -2.13
C GLU A 130 -3.48 -1.77 -1.40
N PRO A 131 -2.83 -0.81 -2.11
CA PRO A 131 -2.67 0.52 -1.56
C PRO A 131 -4.04 0.96 -1.08
N PHE A 132 -4.14 1.21 0.23
CA PHE A 132 -5.28 1.93 0.77
C PHE A 132 -5.13 3.37 0.29
N ASP A 133 -5.45 3.59 -0.99
CA ASP A 133 -6.00 4.86 -1.42
C ASP A 133 -7.26 5.19 -0.61
N SER A 134 -7.77 4.25 0.19
CA SER A 134 -9.10 4.19 0.79
C SER A 134 -9.20 4.77 2.21
N LEU A 135 -8.21 5.51 2.73
CA LEU A 135 -8.35 6.18 4.03
C LEU A 135 -7.98 7.68 4.00
N TYR A 136 -7.92 8.28 2.81
CA TYR A 136 -7.74 9.73 2.68
C TYR A 136 -9.06 10.49 2.79
N ALA A 137 -10.20 9.83 2.56
CA ALA A 137 -11.51 10.46 2.56
C ALA A 137 -12.60 9.57 3.17
N GLN A 138 -13.61 10.22 3.77
CA GLN A 138 -14.70 9.54 4.47
C GLN A 138 -15.49 8.54 3.61
N TRP A 139 -15.71 8.84 2.32
CA TRP A 139 -16.49 7.99 1.41
C TRP A 139 -15.81 6.65 1.11
N GLN A 140 -14.57 6.47 1.55
CA GLN A 140 -13.79 5.26 1.31
C GLN A 140 -13.92 4.25 2.45
N ILE A 141 -14.58 4.62 3.56
CA ILE A 141 -14.83 3.73 4.70
C ILE A 141 -15.60 2.48 4.26
N ASP A 142 -16.58 2.63 3.36
CA ASP A 142 -17.37 1.50 2.85
C ASP A 142 -16.47 0.44 2.20
N ALA A 143 -15.53 0.87 1.36
CA ALA A 143 -14.57 -0.04 0.72
C ALA A 143 -13.67 -0.77 1.73
N VAL A 144 -13.33 -0.14 2.86
CA VAL A 144 -12.59 -0.80 3.94
C VAL A 144 -13.45 -1.90 4.57
N VAL A 145 -14.73 -1.62 4.84
CA VAL A 145 -15.66 -2.60 5.40
C VAL A 145 -15.89 -3.77 4.45
N GLU A 146 -16.07 -3.50 3.16
CA GLU A 146 -16.18 -4.52 2.10
C GLU A 146 -14.94 -5.41 2.06
N LYS A 147 -13.74 -4.81 2.09
CA LYS A 147 -12.48 -5.57 2.13
C LYS A 147 -12.34 -6.45 3.38
N LEU A 148 -12.79 -6.00 4.55
CA LEU A 148 -12.79 -6.81 5.78
C LEU A 148 -13.77 -7.99 5.67
N ALA A 149 -14.96 -7.78 5.09
CA ALA A 149 -15.93 -8.84 4.85
C ALA A 149 -15.41 -9.88 3.86
N VAL A 150 -14.75 -9.43 2.79
CA VAL A 150 -14.07 -10.28 1.82
C VAL A 150 -12.95 -11.09 2.47
N ALA A 151 -12.08 -10.45 3.26
CA ALA A 151 -11.01 -11.11 3.98
C ALA A 151 -11.57 -12.23 4.87
N LYS A 152 -12.49 -11.89 5.78
CA LYS A 152 -13.15 -12.85 6.67
C LYS A 152 -13.81 -14.03 5.93
N ARG A 153 -14.39 -13.78 4.75
CA ARG A 153 -14.97 -14.83 3.89
C ARG A 153 -13.90 -15.75 3.30
N ILE A 154 -12.83 -15.17 2.73
CA ILE A 154 -11.70 -15.93 2.17
C ILE A 154 -11.08 -16.82 3.24
N GLU A 155 -10.86 -16.30 4.45
CA GLU A 155 -10.29 -17.08 5.57
C GLU A 155 -11.14 -18.28 5.91
N ARG A 156 -12.45 -18.08 6.01
CA ARG A 156 -13.37 -19.16 6.32
C ARG A 156 -13.29 -20.27 5.28
N VAL A 157 -13.33 -19.92 3.99
CA VAL A 157 -13.25 -20.90 2.90
C VAL A 157 -11.91 -21.63 2.91
N LEU A 158 -10.79 -20.92 3.11
CA LEU A 158 -9.46 -21.52 3.19
C LEU A 158 -9.28 -22.40 4.43
N ALA A 159 -9.89 -22.04 5.56
CA ALA A 159 -9.85 -22.85 6.78
C ALA A 159 -10.64 -24.15 6.63
N GLU A 160 -11.77 -24.11 5.91
CA GLU A 160 -12.59 -25.28 5.60
C GLU A 160 -11.95 -26.16 4.51
N ASN A 161 -11.27 -25.56 3.52
CA ASN A 161 -10.58 -26.28 2.44
C ASN A 161 -9.23 -25.61 2.05
N PRO A 162 -8.13 -25.96 2.74
CA PRO A 162 -6.82 -25.33 2.50
C PRO A 162 -6.20 -25.62 1.12
N GLN A 163 -6.72 -26.61 0.40
CA GLN A 163 -6.21 -27.03 -0.92
C GLN A 163 -7.15 -26.64 -2.06
N ILE A 164 -8.11 -25.75 -1.79
CA ILE A 164 -9.06 -25.26 -2.79
C ILE A 164 -8.32 -24.60 -3.96
N SER A 165 -8.74 -24.92 -5.19
CA SER A 165 -8.15 -24.26 -6.37
C SER A 165 -8.57 -22.79 -6.40
N PRO A 166 -7.76 -21.87 -6.96
CA PRO A 166 -8.15 -20.46 -7.03
C PRO A 166 -9.49 -20.20 -7.73
N ASN A 167 -9.83 -21.01 -8.74
CA ASN A 167 -11.12 -20.93 -9.44
C ASN A 167 -12.27 -21.37 -8.54
N ASP A 168 -12.07 -22.40 -7.71
CA ASP A 168 -13.08 -22.86 -6.75
C ASP A 168 -13.23 -21.87 -5.60
N LEU A 169 -12.12 -21.30 -5.12
CA LEU A 169 -12.10 -20.25 -4.11
C LEU A 169 -12.92 -19.04 -4.58
N HIS A 170 -12.71 -18.60 -5.83
CA HIS A 170 -13.47 -17.49 -6.40
C HIS A 170 -14.97 -17.79 -6.38
N ARG A 171 -15.38 -18.97 -6.88
CA ARG A 171 -16.78 -19.37 -6.92
C ARG A 171 -17.41 -19.42 -5.55
N GLU A 172 -16.71 -19.95 -4.55
CA GLU A 172 -17.22 -20.11 -3.20
C GLU A 172 -17.35 -18.77 -2.47
N VAL A 173 -16.33 -17.91 -2.56
CA VAL A 173 -16.29 -16.60 -1.90
C VAL A 173 -17.43 -15.69 -2.37
N VAL A 174 -17.75 -15.70 -3.68
CA VAL A 174 -18.79 -14.82 -4.24
C VAL A 174 -20.20 -15.42 -4.21
N SER A 175 -20.36 -16.68 -3.76
CA SER A 175 -21.63 -17.42 -3.84
C SER A 175 -22.69 -17.00 -2.81
N LEU A 176 -22.27 -16.37 -1.70
CA LEU A 176 -23.12 -15.98 -0.59
C LEU A 176 -23.07 -14.46 -0.38
N PRO A 177 -24.14 -13.84 0.15
CA PRO A 177 -24.10 -12.45 0.57
C PRO A 177 -22.98 -12.20 1.59
N PHE A 178 -22.36 -11.02 1.50
CA PHE A 178 -21.33 -10.59 2.43
C PHE A 178 -21.92 -9.99 3.70
N PHE A 179 -23.07 -9.32 3.61
CA PHE A 179 -23.66 -8.57 4.72
C PHE A 179 -25.03 -9.10 5.16
N PRO A 180 -25.35 -9.04 6.47
CA PRO A 180 -26.68 -9.39 6.99
C PRO A 180 -27.82 -8.54 6.41
N SER A 181 -27.63 -7.22 6.28
CA SER A 181 -28.59 -6.31 5.67
C SER A 181 -28.30 -6.14 4.18
N TRP A 182 -29.15 -6.72 3.33
CA TRP A 182 -28.91 -6.79 1.89
C TRP A 182 -29.11 -5.44 1.18
N ASN A 183 -28.03 -4.91 0.59
CA ASN A 183 -28.08 -3.85 -0.43
C ASN A 183 -27.40 -4.38 -1.70
N ARG A 184 -28.17 -4.51 -2.78
CA ARG A 184 -27.67 -5.09 -4.05
C ARG A 184 -26.45 -4.37 -4.63
N ALA A 185 -26.39 -3.04 -4.50
CA ALA A 185 -25.28 -2.27 -5.04
C ALA A 185 -23.98 -2.55 -4.28
N VAL A 186 -24.06 -2.58 -2.94
CA VAL A 186 -22.95 -2.91 -2.04
C VAL A 186 -22.50 -4.35 -2.24
N GLU A 187 -23.44 -5.31 -2.33
CA GLU A 187 -23.12 -6.72 -2.58
C GLU A 187 -22.40 -6.92 -3.93
N ASN A 188 -22.88 -6.26 -4.99
CA ASN A 188 -22.22 -6.34 -6.30
C ASN A 188 -20.79 -5.74 -6.27
N ALA A 189 -20.61 -4.61 -5.57
CA ALA A 189 -19.29 -4.00 -5.39
C ALA A 189 -18.36 -4.93 -4.59
N THR A 190 -18.87 -5.52 -3.51
CA THR A 190 -18.14 -6.45 -2.64
C THR A 190 -17.75 -7.73 -3.38
N GLN A 191 -18.62 -8.29 -4.22
CA GLN A 191 -18.32 -9.43 -5.08
C GLN A 191 -17.20 -9.12 -6.08
N LYS A 192 -17.16 -7.89 -6.62
CA LYS A 192 -16.06 -7.45 -7.49
C LYS A 192 -14.74 -7.40 -6.72
N ILE A 193 -14.73 -6.78 -5.54
CA ILE A 193 -13.56 -6.73 -4.64
C ILE A 193 -13.09 -8.14 -4.28
N ALA A 194 -14.02 -9.05 -3.99
CA ALA A 194 -13.72 -10.45 -3.72
C ALA A 194 -13.05 -11.15 -4.91
N GLY A 195 -13.57 -10.94 -6.12
CA GLY A 195 -12.97 -11.49 -7.32
C GLY A 195 -11.54 -11.02 -7.55
N GLU A 196 -11.29 -9.73 -7.38
CA GLU A 196 -9.96 -9.13 -7.48
C GLU A 196 -9.01 -9.66 -6.40
N ALA A 197 -9.49 -9.79 -5.15
CA ALA A 197 -8.70 -10.33 -4.04
C ALA A 197 -8.30 -11.80 -4.28
N VAL A 198 -9.21 -12.64 -4.78
CA VAL A 198 -8.91 -14.04 -5.10
C VAL A 198 -7.95 -14.17 -6.29
N ALA A 199 -8.10 -13.35 -7.33
CA ALA A 199 -7.18 -13.32 -8.45
C ALA A 199 -5.75 -12.97 -7.99
N ARG A 200 -5.61 -11.96 -7.13
CA ARG A 200 -4.32 -11.59 -6.52
C ARG A 200 -3.75 -12.71 -5.65
N TYR A 201 -4.58 -13.37 -4.84
CA TYR A 201 -4.13 -14.54 -4.08
C TYR A 201 -3.57 -15.64 -5.00
N ALA A 202 -4.21 -15.89 -6.13
CA ALA A 202 -3.74 -16.86 -7.12
C ALA A 202 -2.37 -16.50 -7.70
N GLU A 203 -2.17 -15.23 -8.07
CA GLU A 203 -0.88 -14.72 -8.56
C GLU A 203 0.23 -14.95 -7.54
N VAL A 204 -0.02 -14.57 -6.29
CA VAL A 204 0.92 -14.69 -5.17
C VAL A 204 1.30 -16.13 -4.89
N VAL A 205 0.32 -17.04 -4.83
CA VAL A 205 0.57 -18.48 -4.58
C VAL A 205 1.26 -19.13 -5.78
N SER A 206 1.01 -18.65 -6.99
CA SER A 206 1.68 -19.14 -8.20
C SER A 206 3.14 -18.66 -8.34
N GLY A 207 3.55 -17.65 -7.56
CA GLY A 207 4.87 -17.02 -7.67
C GLY A 207 5.09 -16.29 -8.99
N SER A 208 4.01 -15.73 -9.56
CA SER A 208 4.09 -15.00 -10.83
C SER A 208 4.87 -13.70 -10.67
N THR A 209 5.96 -13.56 -11.41
CA THR A 209 6.71 -12.29 -11.52
C THR A 209 5.95 -11.29 -12.38
N ARG A 210 5.80 -10.04 -11.93
CA ARG A 210 5.18 -8.95 -12.69
C ARG A 210 6.23 -7.93 -13.08
N SER A 211 6.19 -7.46 -14.33
CA SER A 211 6.95 -6.27 -14.73
C SER A 211 6.31 -5.03 -14.13
N LEU A 212 7.10 -4.13 -13.54
CA LEU A 212 6.62 -2.81 -13.14
C LEU A 212 6.13 -2.04 -14.37
N GLU A 213 4.97 -1.41 -14.27
CA GLU A 213 4.49 -0.46 -15.29
C GLU A 213 5.22 0.88 -15.18
N ASP A 214 5.20 1.72 -16.23
CA ASP A 214 5.99 2.97 -16.30
C ASP A 214 5.83 3.89 -15.06
N PRO A 215 4.62 4.14 -14.51
CA PRO A 215 4.47 4.98 -13.31
C PRO A 215 5.06 4.32 -12.06
N GLU A 216 4.89 3.00 -11.92
CA GLU A 216 5.43 2.22 -10.80
C GLU A 216 6.96 2.23 -10.84
N ALA A 217 7.54 2.10 -12.03
CA ALA A 217 8.99 2.13 -12.24
C ALA A 217 9.61 3.48 -11.83
N ALA A 218 8.96 4.61 -12.16
CA ALA A 218 9.42 5.94 -11.76
C ALA A 218 9.34 6.13 -10.24
N GLN A 219 8.23 5.73 -9.61
CA GLN A 219 8.07 5.81 -8.16
C GLN A 219 9.09 4.94 -7.42
N VAL A 220 9.29 3.71 -7.89
CA VAL A 220 10.32 2.81 -7.35
C VAL A 220 11.71 3.43 -7.49
N SER A 221 12.03 4.03 -8.63
CA SER A 221 13.30 4.73 -8.81
C SER A 221 13.50 5.85 -7.79
N VAL A 222 12.45 6.65 -7.50
CA VAL A 222 12.53 7.68 -6.44
C VAL A 222 12.78 7.04 -5.07
N ILE A 223 12.04 5.97 -4.71
CA ILE A 223 12.23 5.24 -3.46
C ILE A 223 13.67 4.74 -3.31
N CYS A 224 14.28 4.21 -4.39
CA CYS A 224 15.62 3.66 -4.38
C CYS A 224 16.72 4.73 -4.27
N ASN A 225 16.49 5.93 -4.81
CA ASN A 225 17.54 6.95 -4.97
C ASN A 225 17.42 8.15 -4.03
N ASP A 226 16.25 8.39 -3.43
CA ASP A 226 16.07 9.42 -2.40
C ASP A 226 16.51 8.88 -1.04
N GLY A 227 17.82 8.83 -0.79
CA GLY A 227 18.39 8.35 0.46
C GLY A 227 19.86 7.97 0.31
N ALA A 228 20.60 7.88 1.42
CA ALA A 228 22.04 7.61 1.39
C ALA A 228 22.42 6.17 1.00
N LEU A 229 21.45 5.27 0.77
CA LEU A 229 21.72 3.86 0.49
C LEU A 229 20.75 3.31 -0.57
N ILE A 230 21.28 3.08 -1.77
CA ILE A 230 20.62 2.27 -2.81
C ILE A 230 20.74 0.81 -2.36
N HIS A 231 19.81 0.33 -1.55
CA HIS A 231 19.77 -1.10 -1.25
C HIS A 231 19.13 -1.83 -2.43
N SER A 232 19.95 -2.37 -3.34
CA SER A 232 19.55 -3.41 -4.30
C SER A 232 19.46 -4.80 -3.66
N SER A 233 19.50 -4.86 -2.32
CA SER A 233 19.40 -6.11 -1.57
C SER A 233 17.95 -6.57 -1.51
N GLU A 234 17.69 -7.75 -2.09
CA GLU A 234 16.41 -8.43 -1.95
C GLU A 234 16.06 -8.71 -0.48
N GLU A 235 17.06 -9.07 0.33
CA GLU A 235 16.88 -9.36 1.76
C GLU A 235 16.39 -8.11 2.52
N TYR A 236 16.98 -6.94 2.23
CA TYR A 236 16.52 -5.69 2.84
C TYR A 236 15.04 -5.40 2.52
N TRP A 237 14.67 -5.51 1.23
CA TRP A 237 13.29 -5.24 0.82
C TRP A 237 12.31 -6.27 1.37
N ALA A 238 12.73 -7.53 1.49
CA ALA A 238 11.95 -8.57 2.14
C ALA A 238 11.74 -8.27 3.63
N ASP A 239 12.79 -7.95 4.36
CA ASP A 239 12.73 -7.66 5.79
C ASP A 239 11.91 -6.40 6.09
N HIS A 240 12.11 -5.35 5.29
CA HIS A 240 11.37 -4.10 5.42
C HIS A 240 9.88 -4.31 5.16
N GLY A 241 9.53 -5.01 4.07
CA GLY A 241 8.15 -5.36 3.74
C GLY A 241 7.49 -6.23 4.80
N ASN A 242 8.18 -7.28 5.26
CA ASN A 242 7.68 -8.16 6.33
C ASN A 242 7.47 -7.40 7.65
N SER A 243 8.39 -6.50 8.01
CA SER A 243 8.28 -5.66 9.20
C SER A 243 7.05 -4.73 9.14
N LEU A 244 6.81 -4.12 7.97
CA LEU A 244 5.62 -3.30 7.73
C LEU A 244 4.35 -4.15 7.78
N ALA A 245 4.33 -5.34 7.16
CA ALA A 245 3.19 -6.24 7.20
C ALA A 245 2.86 -6.70 8.63
N MET A 246 3.85 -6.95 9.48
CA MET A 246 3.63 -7.34 10.88
C MET A 246 3.14 -6.16 11.75
N SER A 247 3.73 -4.98 11.58
CA SER A 247 3.44 -3.81 12.42
C SER A 247 2.22 -3.00 11.96
N ALA A 248 1.92 -3.06 10.67
CA ALA A 248 0.81 -2.39 10.01
C ALA A 248 0.20 -3.28 8.91
N PRO A 249 -0.49 -4.37 9.27
CA PRO A 249 -1.08 -5.30 8.30
C PRO A 249 -1.98 -4.63 7.26
N LEU A 250 -2.63 -3.53 7.63
CA LEU A 250 -3.38 -2.70 6.70
C LEU A 250 -2.45 -1.94 5.74
N GLY A 251 -2.25 -2.51 4.55
CA GLY A 251 -1.40 -1.93 3.50
C GLY A 251 0.11 -2.17 3.68
N GLY A 252 0.54 -2.80 4.78
CA GLY A 252 1.95 -3.16 5.01
C GLY A 252 2.44 -4.34 4.15
N GLY A 253 1.53 -5.17 3.66
CA GLY A 253 1.84 -6.33 2.81
C GLY A 253 2.20 -6.00 1.36
N VAL A 254 2.24 -4.73 0.95
CA VAL A 254 2.49 -4.30 -0.44
C VAL A 254 3.84 -4.81 -0.96
N ILE A 255 4.83 -4.99 -0.08
CA ILE A 255 6.14 -5.58 -0.35
C ILE A 255 6.26 -6.83 0.52
N PHE A 256 6.44 -7.99 -0.09
CA PHE A 256 6.59 -9.25 0.65
C PHE A 256 7.52 -10.22 -0.10
N ARG A 257 7.99 -11.24 0.60
CA ARG A 257 8.79 -12.34 0.05
C ARG A 257 7.86 -13.42 -0.50
N SER A 258 8.07 -13.89 -1.73
CA SER A 258 7.19 -14.84 -2.45
C SER A 258 6.59 -15.97 -1.58
N ALA A 259 5.28 -16.19 -1.74
CA ALA A 259 4.35 -17.27 -1.35
C ALA A 259 4.47 -18.09 -0.03
N LEU A 260 5.63 -18.28 0.60
CA LEU A 260 5.80 -19.36 1.61
C LEU A 260 6.65 -19.00 2.84
N SER A 261 6.78 -17.72 3.20
CA SER A 261 7.62 -17.33 4.35
C SER A 261 7.00 -16.38 5.36
N LEU A 262 5.67 -16.23 5.37
CA LEU A 262 5.02 -15.85 6.61
C LEU A 262 5.17 -17.03 7.59
N PRO A 263 5.59 -16.81 8.84
CA PRO A 263 5.59 -17.89 9.82
C PRO A 263 4.18 -18.48 9.86
N ALA A 264 4.08 -19.80 9.73
CA ALA A 264 2.86 -20.50 10.07
C ALA A 264 2.59 -20.23 11.55
N VAL A 265 1.60 -19.39 11.83
CA VAL A 265 1.02 -19.23 13.17
C VAL A 265 -0.20 -20.15 13.24
#